data_AF-A0AA96J3G4-F1
#
_entry.id   AF-A0AA96J3G4-F1
#
_cell.length_a   1.000
_cell.length_b   1.000
_cell.length_c   1.000
_cell.angle_alpha   90.00
_cell.angle_beta   90.00
_cell.angle_gamma   90.00
#
_symmetry.space_group_name_H-M   'P 1'
#
loop_
_entity.id
_entity.type
_entity.pdbx_description
1 polymer ?
#
loop_
_entity_poly.entity_id
_entity_poly.type
_entity_poly.pdbx_seq_one_letter_code
_entity_poly.pdbx_strand_id
1 'polypeptide(L)'
;MKKYIASIIILIFTIQLNAQSRGVKIGYIDMEYILQNVNDYSEAKNQLEQKAQKWKQDIEAKKVEIAKLKDALKTEKALLTKELIEEREEEIAFQEQELLDFQQKRFGPNGDLITQKAVLVKPIQDQVFTAVQDIAEQQKYDFIFDKSSDLTMLFANKRYDISDRVLRTLNRAEKRQQMSNKQLKDLEKKEALEDMEDENPAIAERRKKLEEKKAARDKLIEDRKAAAEAKKLEQQEKRDAAAAEREAKKNGTVNADDKISGEKTTEKDSTTTSAKEDKAAERARILAERKKALEDKKKKILEEREAAKKAKEEKKNEPKTE
;
A
#
# COMPACT_ATOMS: atom_id res chain seq x y z
N MET A 1 56.08 17.16 39.80
CA MET A 1 54.93 16.49 40.46
C MET A 1 53.57 16.97 39.94
N LYS A 2 53.24 18.27 39.96
CA LYS A 2 51.94 18.79 39.49
C LYS A 2 51.54 18.38 38.05
N LYS A 3 52.50 18.30 37.11
CA LYS A 3 52.26 17.85 35.72
C LYS A 3 51.89 16.37 35.59
N TYR A 4 52.49 15.51 36.42
CA TYR A 4 52.17 14.07 36.45
C TYR A 4 50.83 13.78 37.14
N ILE A 5 50.48 14.60 38.15
CA ILE A 5 49.16 14.54 38.79
C ILE A 5 48.07 14.96 37.78
N ALA A 6 48.30 16.01 36.99
CA ALA A 6 47.37 16.43 35.94
C ALA A 6 47.21 15.36 34.84
N SER A 7 48.29 14.68 34.42
CA SER A 7 48.20 13.60 33.42
C SER A 7 47.47 12.36 33.95
N ILE A 8 47.64 12.03 35.24
CA ILE A 8 46.91 10.93 35.89
C ILE A 8 45.41 11.25 36.01
N ILE A 9 45.06 12.49 36.35
CA ILE A 9 43.65 12.92 36.42
C ILE A 9 42.99 12.87 35.04
N ILE A 10 43.69 13.30 33.98
CA ILE A 10 43.19 13.23 32.60
C ILE A 10 43.00 11.76 32.18
N LEU A 11 43.94 10.88 32.51
CA LEU A 11 43.83 9.46 32.20
C LEU A 11 42.63 8.81 32.91
N ILE A 12 42.43 9.10 34.21
CA ILE A 12 41.27 8.61 34.97
C ILE A 12 39.96 9.16 34.41
N PHE A 13 39.92 10.42 33.96
CA PHE A 13 38.75 11.02 33.32
C PHE A 13 38.42 10.38 31.96
N THR A 14 39.43 10.00 31.17
CA THR A 14 39.22 9.29 29.89
C THR A 14 38.71 7.86 30.06
N ILE A 15 39.07 7.17 31.16
CA ILE A 15 38.55 5.83 31.47
C ILE A 15 37.08 5.91 31.91
N GLN A 16 36.71 6.95 32.68
CA GLN A 16 35.32 7.20 33.11
C GLN A 16 34.38 7.51 31.93
N LEU A 17 34.86 8.17 30.86
CA LEU A 17 34.06 8.47 29.67
C LEU A 17 33.73 7.23 28.81
N ASN A 18 34.58 6.20 28.83
CA ASN A 18 34.34 4.94 28.12
C ASN A 18 33.51 3.93 28.94
N ALA A 19 33.28 4.20 30.23
CA ALA A 19 32.52 3.38 31.16
C ALA A 19 31.04 3.79 31.27
N GLN A 20 30.57 4.75 30.46
CA GLN A 20 29.14 5.00 30.26
C GLN A 20 28.55 3.76 29.61
N SER A 21 27.99 2.90 30.45
CA SER A 21 27.39 1.62 30.12
C SER A 21 26.52 1.72 28.87
N ARG A 22 26.70 0.75 27.95
CA ARG A 22 25.64 0.44 26.99
C ARG A 22 24.40 0.12 27.83
N GLY A 23 23.44 1.04 27.86
CA GLY A 23 22.19 0.81 28.58
C GLY A 23 21.54 -0.46 28.04
N VAL A 24 20.92 -1.24 28.94
CA VAL A 24 20.23 -2.48 28.57
C VAL A 24 19.18 -2.17 27.51
N LYS A 25 19.29 -2.82 26.34
CA LYS A 25 18.35 -2.62 25.24
C LYS A 25 17.22 -3.63 25.39
N ILE A 26 16.07 -3.15 25.81
CA ILE A 26 14.87 -3.94 26.05
C ILE A 26 13.85 -3.68 24.93
N GLY A 27 13.27 -4.74 24.40
CA GLY A 27 12.12 -4.70 23.51
C GLY A 27 10.95 -5.51 24.07
N TYR A 28 9.78 -5.36 23.47
CA TYR A 28 8.67 -6.29 23.69
C TYR A 28 7.94 -6.58 22.39
N ILE A 29 7.22 -7.70 22.39
CA ILE A 29 6.33 -8.14 21.32
C ILE A 29 4.95 -8.43 21.88
N ASP A 30 3.96 -8.43 21.01
CA ASP A 30 2.61 -8.92 21.26
C ASP A 30 2.40 -10.16 20.39
N MET A 31 2.65 -11.36 20.96
CA MET A 31 2.58 -12.61 20.21
C MET A 31 1.17 -12.87 19.67
N GLU A 32 0.13 -12.56 20.44
CA GLU A 32 -1.26 -12.71 19.98
C GLU A 32 -1.53 -11.83 18.75
N TYR A 33 -1.11 -10.57 18.77
CA TYR A 33 -1.20 -9.70 17.59
C TYR A 33 -0.40 -10.24 16.41
N ILE A 34 0.82 -10.74 16.63
CA ILE A 34 1.64 -11.31 15.56
C ILE A 34 0.92 -12.52 14.94
N LEU A 35 0.51 -13.50 15.75
CA LEU A 35 -0.15 -14.71 15.29
C LEU A 35 -1.45 -14.38 14.53
N GLN A 36 -2.27 -13.47 15.03
CA GLN A 36 -3.52 -13.08 14.35
C GLN A 36 -3.31 -12.48 12.95
N ASN A 37 -2.14 -11.88 12.68
CA ASN A 37 -1.83 -11.26 11.39
C ASN A 37 -0.99 -12.17 10.47
N VAL A 38 -0.66 -13.39 10.89
CA VAL A 38 0.02 -14.40 10.07
C VAL A 38 -1.02 -15.26 9.36
N ASN A 39 -0.88 -15.44 8.05
CA ASN A 39 -1.86 -16.18 7.23
C ASN A 39 -1.98 -17.64 7.68
N ASP A 40 -0.85 -18.30 7.91
CA ASP A 40 -0.79 -19.70 8.34
C ASP A 40 -1.56 -19.94 9.66
N TYR A 41 -1.54 -18.97 10.58
CA TYR A 41 -2.28 -19.06 11.83
C TYR A 41 -3.79 -18.94 11.62
N SER A 42 -4.21 -18.03 10.75
CA SER A 42 -5.62 -17.88 10.37
C SER A 42 -6.16 -19.17 9.75
N GLU A 43 -5.38 -19.79 8.86
CA GLU A 43 -5.73 -21.08 8.25
C GLU A 43 -5.81 -22.20 9.29
N ALA A 44 -4.79 -22.33 10.14
CA ALA A 44 -4.77 -23.31 11.23
C ALA A 44 -5.96 -23.16 12.18
N LYS A 45 -6.30 -21.92 12.55
CA LYS A 45 -7.45 -21.59 13.39
C LYS A 45 -8.76 -22.00 12.72
N ASN A 46 -8.93 -21.67 11.44
CA ASN A 46 -10.13 -22.04 10.67
C ASN A 46 -10.28 -23.56 10.55
N GLN A 47 -9.20 -24.28 10.28
CA GLN A 47 -9.22 -25.76 10.24
C GLN A 47 -9.63 -26.36 11.58
N LEU A 48 -9.09 -25.83 12.68
CA LEU A 48 -9.41 -26.30 14.02
C LEU A 48 -10.86 -26.00 14.40
N GLU A 49 -11.37 -24.82 14.04
CA GLU A 49 -12.76 -24.43 14.26
C GLU A 49 -13.73 -25.32 13.47
N GLN A 50 -13.42 -25.63 12.21
CA GLN A 50 -14.22 -26.57 11.40
C GLN A 50 -14.29 -27.96 12.03
N LYS A 51 -13.17 -28.49 12.52
CA LYS A 51 -13.14 -29.79 13.21
C LYS A 51 -13.92 -29.76 14.51
N ALA A 52 -13.74 -28.70 15.31
CA ALA A 52 -14.48 -28.51 16.56
C ALA A 52 -15.99 -28.43 16.30
N GLN A 53 -16.41 -27.73 15.24
CA GLN A 53 -17.81 -27.62 14.86
C GLN A 53 -18.39 -28.96 14.42
N LYS A 54 -17.63 -29.76 13.66
CA LYS A 54 -18.03 -31.12 13.28
C LYS A 54 -18.23 -32.01 14.51
N TRP A 55 -17.29 -32.00 15.46
CA TRP A 55 -17.45 -32.79 16.69
C TRP A 55 -18.63 -32.33 17.54
N LYS A 56 -18.91 -31.02 17.59
CA LYS A 56 -20.11 -30.49 18.26
C LYS A 56 -21.39 -31.01 17.60
N GLN A 57 -21.44 -31.04 16.27
CA GLN A 57 -22.57 -31.60 15.54
C GLN A 57 -22.74 -33.11 15.81
N ASP A 58 -21.64 -33.87 15.83
CA ASP A 58 -21.66 -35.31 16.13
C ASP A 58 -22.16 -35.57 17.57
N ILE A 59 -21.73 -34.74 18.53
CA ILE A 59 -22.20 -34.79 19.93
C ILE A 59 -23.70 -34.52 19.99
N GLU A 60 -24.17 -33.48 19.30
CA GLU A 60 -25.57 -33.10 19.33
C GLU A 60 -26.45 -34.17 18.68
N ALA A 61 -26.01 -34.74 17.56
CA ALA A 61 -26.71 -35.85 16.91
C ALA A 61 -26.85 -37.07 17.85
N LYS A 62 -25.77 -37.46 18.53
CA LYS A 62 -25.79 -38.56 19.51
C LYS A 62 -26.67 -38.24 20.72
N LYS A 63 -26.68 -36.99 21.21
CA LYS A 63 -27.59 -36.57 22.28
C LYS A 63 -29.06 -36.72 21.90
N VAL A 64 -29.40 -36.30 20.68
CA VAL A 64 -30.78 -36.41 20.16
C VAL A 64 -31.18 -37.88 20.00
N GLU A 65 -30.27 -38.74 19.55
CA GLU A 65 -30.51 -40.18 19.44
C GLU A 65 -30.76 -40.83 20.81
N ILE A 66 -29.90 -40.56 21.80
CA ILE A 66 -30.08 -41.03 23.18
C ILE A 66 -31.40 -40.52 23.77
N ALA A 67 -31.75 -39.25 23.54
CA ALA A 67 -33.02 -38.69 24.02
C ALA A 67 -34.23 -39.41 23.41
N LYS A 68 -34.19 -39.74 22.10
CA LYS A 68 -35.24 -40.53 21.45
C LYS A 68 -35.36 -41.93 22.04
N LEU A 69 -34.25 -42.61 22.33
CA LEU A 69 -34.26 -43.93 22.96
C LEU A 69 -34.85 -43.88 24.37
N LYS A 70 -34.50 -42.85 25.15
CA LYS A 70 -35.07 -42.61 26.48
C LYS A 70 -36.58 -42.36 26.41
N ASP A 71 -37.03 -41.54 25.48
CA ASP A 71 -38.44 -41.25 25.30
C ASP A 71 -39.22 -42.49 24.83
N ALA A 72 -38.67 -43.24 23.88
CA ALA A 72 -39.26 -44.50 23.40
C ALA A 72 -39.40 -45.53 24.52
N LEU A 73 -38.33 -45.73 25.31
CA LEU A 73 -38.37 -46.60 26.48
C LEU A 73 -39.44 -46.15 27.47
N LYS A 74 -39.55 -44.84 27.75
CA LYS A 74 -40.56 -44.29 28.66
C LYS A 74 -41.98 -44.56 28.18
N THR A 75 -42.25 -44.45 26.87
CA THR A 75 -43.58 -44.73 26.30
C THR A 75 -43.90 -46.22 26.23
N GLU A 76 -42.91 -47.05 25.92
CA GLU A 76 -43.09 -48.49 25.73
C GLU A 76 -43.01 -49.27 27.06
N LYS A 77 -42.47 -48.68 28.14
CA LYS A 77 -42.18 -49.35 29.43
C LYS A 77 -43.34 -50.19 29.98
N ALA A 78 -44.58 -49.73 29.82
CA ALA A 78 -45.76 -50.44 30.30
C ALA A 78 -46.09 -51.72 29.51
N LEU A 79 -45.54 -51.86 28.31
CA LEU A 79 -45.76 -52.98 27.39
C LEU A 79 -44.59 -53.98 27.38
N LEU A 80 -43.46 -53.65 28.01
CA LEU A 80 -42.23 -54.44 27.99
C LEU A 80 -42.11 -55.36 29.22
N THR A 81 -41.40 -56.48 29.07
CA THR A 81 -40.99 -57.33 30.19
C THR A 81 -39.85 -56.67 30.97
N LYS A 82 -39.66 -57.09 32.23
CA LYS A 82 -38.62 -56.53 33.09
C LYS A 82 -37.20 -56.72 32.49
N GLU A 83 -36.94 -57.88 31.91
CA GLU A 83 -35.66 -58.19 31.24
C GLU A 83 -35.39 -57.25 30.06
N LEU A 84 -36.40 -56.99 29.22
CA LEU A 84 -36.23 -56.11 28.06
C LEU A 84 -36.06 -54.63 28.45
N ILE A 85 -36.66 -54.22 29.57
CA ILE A 85 -36.45 -52.89 30.15
C ILE A 85 -35.00 -52.74 30.60
N GLU A 86 -34.48 -53.73 31.33
CA GLU A 86 -33.09 -53.72 31.83
C GLU A 86 -32.08 -53.68 30.68
N GLU A 87 -32.28 -54.49 29.63
CA GLU A 87 -31.44 -54.47 28.42
C GLU A 87 -31.44 -53.09 27.72
N ARG A 88 -32.61 -52.46 27.56
CA ARG A 88 -32.74 -51.11 26.97
C ARG A 88 -32.11 -50.04 27.86
N GLU A 89 -32.25 -50.14 29.18
CA GLU A 89 -31.64 -49.21 30.14
C GLU A 89 -30.11 -49.32 30.11
N GLU A 90 -29.56 -50.52 30.01
CA GLU A 90 -28.12 -50.77 29.82
C GLU A 90 -27.60 -50.22 28.49
N GLU A 91 -28.32 -50.43 27.39
CA GLU A 91 -27.93 -49.89 26.08
C GLU A 91 -27.89 -48.36 26.09
N ILE A 92 -28.91 -47.71 26.67
CA ILE A 92 -28.94 -46.25 26.83
C ILE A 92 -27.77 -45.79 27.70
N ALA A 93 -27.51 -46.44 28.83
CA ALA A 93 -26.41 -46.09 29.72
C ALA A 93 -25.04 -46.25 29.03
N PHE A 94 -24.88 -47.29 28.21
CA PHE A 94 -23.69 -47.50 27.39
C PHE A 94 -23.49 -46.35 26.40
N GLN A 95 -24.53 -45.95 25.66
CA GLN A 95 -24.45 -44.83 24.72
C GLN A 95 -24.17 -43.50 25.40
N GLU A 96 -24.71 -43.28 26.61
CA GLU A 96 -24.40 -42.08 27.41
C GLU A 96 -22.94 -42.03 27.83
N GLN A 97 -22.39 -43.17 28.25
CA GLN A 97 -20.98 -43.28 28.59
C GLN A 97 -20.09 -43.06 27.35
N GLU A 98 -20.42 -43.67 26.20
CA GLU A 98 -19.69 -43.42 24.95
C GLU A 98 -19.72 -41.95 24.54
N LEU A 99 -20.86 -41.26 24.74
CA LEU A 99 -20.98 -39.84 24.47
C LEU A 99 -20.07 -39.01 25.38
N LEU A 100 -20.02 -39.32 26.67
CA LEU A 100 -19.15 -38.65 27.63
C LEU A 100 -17.67 -38.89 27.30
N ASP A 101 -17.29 -40.12 27.01
CA ASP A 101 -15.93 -40.48 26.59
C ASP A 101 -15.54 -39.76 25.30
N PHE A 102 -16.45 -39.69 24.34
CA PHE A 102 -16.25 -38.93 23.11
C PHE A 102 -16.04 -37.45 23.41
N GLN A 103 -16.88 -36.83 24.25
CA GLN A 103 -16.72 -35.43 24.66
C GLN A 103 -15.38 -35.18 25.34
N GLN A 104 -14.98 -36.04 26.29
CA GLN A 104 -13.71 -35.93 27.00
C GLN A 104 -12.52 -36.13 26.06
N LYS A 105 -12.60 -37.10 25.14
CA LYS A 105 -11.56 -37.34 24.13
C LYS A 105 -11.39 -36.17 23.18
N ARG A 106 -12.46 -35.47 22.81
CA ARG A 106 -12.40 -34.31 21.89
C ARG A 106 -12.05 -33.00 22.60
N PHE A 107 -12.73 -32.70 23.69
CA PHE A 107 -12.74 -31.38 24.35
C PHE A 107 -12.18 -31.38 25.78
N GLY A 108 -11.74 -32.52 26.30
CA GLY A 108 -11.10 -32.59 27.60
C GLY A 108 -9.75 -31.87 27.65
N PRO A 109 -9.15 -31.72 28.86
CA PRO A 109 -7.88 -31.02 29.04
C PRO A 109 -6.72 -31.57 28.19
N ASN A 110 -6.70 -32.90 28.01
CA ASN A 110 -5.76 -33.62 27.14
C ASN A 110 -6.44 -34.10 25.85
N GLY A 111 -7.54 -33.48 25.47
CA GLY A 111 -8.35 -33.88 24.32
C GLY A 111 -7.66 -33.55 22.98
N ASP A 112 -8.24 -34.10 21.92
CA ASP A 112 -7.77 -33.93 20.55
C ASP A 112 -7.74 -32.46 20.13
N LEU A 113 -8.67 -31.63 20.62
CA LEU A 113 -8.72 -30.20 20.28
C LEU A 113 -7.49 -29.44 20.76
N ILE A 114 -7.13 -29.62 22.05
CA ILE A 114 -5.98 -28.95 22.66
C ILE A 114 -4.68 -29.46 22.04
N THR A 115 -4.59 -30.78 21.83
CA THR A 115 -3.43 -31.41 21.20
C THR A 115 -3.24 -30.89 19.77
N GLN A 116 -4.30 -30.84 18.96
CA GLN A 116 -4.22 -30.32 17.60
C GLN A 116 -3.92 -28.82 17.56
N LYS A 117 -4.46 -28.04 18.51
CA LYS A 117 -4.11 -26.62 18.65
C LYS A 117 -2.60 -26.47 18.87
N ALA A 118 -2.03 -27.23 19.80
CA ALA A 118 -0.59 -27.19 20.05
C ALA A 118 0.21 -27.60 18.81
N VAL A 119 -0.18 -28.68 18.12
CA VAL A 119 0.53 -29.17 16.92
C VAL A 119 0.51 -28.15 15.78
N LEU A 120 -0.61 -27.45 15.56
CA LEU A 120 -0.74 -26.47 14.48
C LEU A 120 -0.12 -25.11 14.82
N VAL A 121 -0.26 -24.65 16.07
CA VAL A 121 0.21 -23.33 16.49
C VAL A 121 1.70 -23.32 16.81
N LYS A 122 2.25 -24.40 17.36
CA LYS A 122 3.66 -24.51 17.74
C LYS A 122 4.65 -24.21 16.60
N PRO A 123 4.53 -24.79 15.39
CA PRO A 123 5.48 -24.48 14.32
C PRO A 123 5.47 -22.99 13.93
N ILE A 124 4.31 -22.34 14.00
CA ILE A 124 4.17 -20.91 13.74
C ILE A 124 4.85 -20.11 14.85
N GLN A 125 4.64 -20.49 16.12
CA GLN A 125 5.35 -19.88 17.25
C GLN A 125 6.87 -20.04 17.14
N ASP A 126 7.36 -21.20 16.69
CA ASP A 126 8.79 -21.46 16.48
C ASP A 126 9.36 -20.54 15.36
N GLN A 127 8.59 -20.27 14.31
CA GLN A 127 8.95 -19.29 13.27
C GLN A 127 9.01 -17.87 13.84
N VAL A 128 8.02 -17.46 14.63
CA VAL A 128 8.02 -16.14 15.30
C VAL A 128 9.24 -16.02 16.21
N PHE A 129 9.52 -17.04 17.02
CA PHE A 129 10.67 -17.08 17.91
C PHE A 129 11.99 -16.91 17.14
N THR A 130 12.15 -17.64 16.03
CA THR A 130 13.33 -17.51 15.17
C THR A 130 13.47 -16.09 14.61
N ALA A 131 12.38 -15.50 14.10
CA ALA A 131 12.41 -14.11 13.61
C ALA A 131 12.74 -13.10 14.71
N VAL A 132 12.26 -13.33 15.93
CA VAL A 132 12.57 -12.50 17.10
C VAL A 132 14.05 -12.62 17.46
N GLN A 133 14.63 -13.82 17.44
CA GLN A 133 16.06 -14.04 17.67
C GLN A 133 16.92 -13.29 16.66
N ASP A 134 16.60 -13.41 15.36
CA ASP A 134 17.33 -12.70 14.30
C ASP A 134 17.31 -11.18 14.51
N ILE A 135 16.14 -10.63 14.84
CA ILE A 135 15.98 -9.19 15.14
C ILE A 135 16.76 -8.82 16.41
N ALA A 136 16.72 -9.67 17.43
CA ALA A 136 17.44 -9.46 18.69
C ALA A 136 18.94 -9.31 18.45
N GLU A 137 19.53 -10.21 17.68
CA GLU A 137 20.96 -10.21 17.36
C GLU A 137 21.35 -9.01 16.48
N GLN A 138 20.61 -8.78 15.39
CA GLN A 138 20.88 -7.67 14.47
C GLN A 138 20.84 -6.31 15.17
N GLN A 139 19.87 -6.14 16.07
CA GLN A 139 19.62 -4.87 16.74
C GLN A 139 20.26 -4.81 18.12
N LYS A 140 20.94 -5.87 18.56
CA LYS A 140 21.61 -5.97 19.87
C LYS A 140 20.65 -5.71 21.03
N TYR A 141 19.48 -6.35 21.00
CA TYR A 141 18.58 -6.40 22.17
C TYR A 141 19.14 -7.37 23.19
N ASP A 142 19.16 -6.98 24.45
CA ASP A 142 19.55 -7.84 25.56
C ASP A 142 18.36 -8.67 26.06
N PHE A 143 17.15 -8.09 26.01
CA PHE A 143 15.91 -8.74 26.42
C PHE A 143 14.75 -8.38 25.49
N ILE A 144 13.90 -9.36 25.19
CA ILE A 144 12.62 -9.17 24.50
C ILE A 144 11.54 -9.87 25.32
N PHE A 145 10.52 -9.12 25.73
CA PHE A 145 9.40 -9.65 26.51
C PHE A 145 8.17 -9.85 25.64
N ASP A 146 7.40 -10.90 25.92
CA ASP A 146 6.09 -11.08 25.32
C ASP A 146 5.01 -10.49 26.23
N LYS A 147 4.30 -9.49 25.73
CA LYS A 147 3.19 -8.82 26.40
C LYS A 147 1.98 -9.75 26.58
N SER A 148 1.83 -10.76 25.73
CA SER A 148 0.73 -11.72 25.78
C SER A 148 0.99 -12.88 26.75
N SER A 149 2.19 -12.94 27.34
CA SER A 149 2.54 -13.90 28.39
C SER A 149 1.94 -13.53 29.76
N ASP A 150 2.06 -14.42 30.73
CA ASP A 150 1.60 -14.21 32.11
C ASP A 150 2.33 -13.07 32.86
N LEU A 151 3.39 -12.50 32.27
CA LEU A 151 4.10 -11.37 32.84
C LEU A 151 3.25 -10.10 32.71
N THR A 152 2.80 -9.58 33.85
CA THR A 152 1.99 -8.36 33.88
C THR A 152 2.84 -7.12 33.57
N MET A 153 2.71 -6.59 32.36
CA MET A 153 3.32 -5.33 31.94
C MET A 153 2.33 -4.17 32.15
N LEU A 154 2.54 -3.38 33.21
CA LEU A 154 1.63 -2.27 33.56
C LEU A 154 1.68 -1.12 32.55
N PHE A 155 2.87 -0.81 32.02
CA PHE A 155 3.07 0.22 31.03
C PHE A 155 4.35 -0.06 30.24
N ALA A 156 4.29 0.08 28.92
CA ALA A 156 5.47 0.12 28.08
C ALA A 156 5.29 1.13 26.95
N ASN A 157 6.35 1.88 26.68
CA ASN A 157 6.34 2.85 25.59
C ASN A 157 6.35 2.10 24.24
N LYS A 158 5.46 2.48 23.31
CA LYS A 158 5.35 1.90 21.96
C LYS A 158 6.67 1.88 21.18
N ARG A 159 7.62 2.79 21.48
CA ARG A 159 8.95 2.79 20.84
C ARG A 159 9.76 1.50 21.06
N TYR A 160 9.43 0.72 22.09
CA TYR A 160 10.06 -0.56 22.40
C TYR A 160 9.30 -1.76 21.84
N ASP A 161 8.15 -1.52 21.22
CA ASP A 161 7.38 -2.55 20.51
C ASP A 161 8.07 -2.89 19.19
N ILE A 162 8.41 -4.16 19.01
CA ILE A 162 9.01 -4.67 17.77
C ILE A 162 8.06 -5.59 17.01
N SER A 163 6.80 -5.72 17.41
CA SER A 163 5.82 -6.63 16.83
C SER A 163 5.63 -6.42 15.32
N ASP A 164 5.47 -5.18 14.89
CA ASP A 164 5.35 -4.85 13.46
C ASP A 164 6.61 -5.23 12.67
N ARG A 165 7.78 -5.14 13.29
CA ARG A 165 9.06 -5.54 12.66
C ARG A 165 9.13 -7.05 12.49
N VAL A 166 8.73 -7.80 13.52
CA VAL A 166 8.65 -9.27 13.49
C VAL A 166 7.65 -9.71 12.41
N LEU A 167 6.46 -9.09 12.36
CA LEU A 167 5.47 -9.34 11.32
C LEU A 167 6.01 -9.09 9.92
N ARG A 168 6.75 -7.99 9.70
CA ARG A 168 7.40 -7.74 8.41
C ARG A 168 8.41 -8.84 8.08
N THR A 169 9.23 -9.28 9.03
CA THR A 169 10.20 -10.36 8.80
C THR A 169 9.53 -11.69 8.44
N LEU A 170 8.45 -12.05 9.14
CA LEU A 170 7.68 -13.27 8.86
C LEU A 170 7.02 -13.23 7.47
N ASN A 171 6.32 -12.14 7.15
CA ASN A 171 5.71 -11.95 5.83
C ASN A 171 6.75 -11.95 4.70
N ARG A 172 7.97 -11.43 4.96
CA ARG A 172 9.08 -11.50 4.00
C ARG A 172 9.56 -12.94 3.82
N ALA A 173 9.73 -13.69 4.91
CA ALA A 173 10.12 -15.09 4.86
C ALA A 173 9.09 -15.94 4.07
N GLU A 174 7.79 -15.76 4.32
CA GLU A 174 6.70 -16.40 3.57
C GLU A 174 6.75 -16.05 2.07
N LYS A 175 6.84 -14.77 1.74
CA LYS A 175 6.94 -14.32 0.34
C LYS A 175 8.16 -14.91 -0.36
N ARG A 176 9.29 -15.03 0.34
CA ARG A 176 10.51 -15.64 -0.19
C ARG A 176 10.31 -17.13 -0.48
N GLN A 177 9.54 -17.85 0.33
CA GLN A 177 9.21 -19.26 0.08
C GLN A 177 8.27 -19.44 -1.13
N GLN A 178 7.41 -18.46 -1.40
CA GLN A 178 6.42 -18.52 -2.50
C GLN A 178 6.97 -18.05 -3.87
N MET A 179 8.17 -17.48 -3.93
CA MET A 179 8.69 -16.77 -5.12
C MET A 179 9.85 -17.50 -5.81
N SER A 180 9.93 -17.37 -7.14
CA SER A 180 11.05 -17.95 -7.91
C SER A 180 12.36 -17.21 -7.64
N ASN A 181 13.52 -17.88 -7.83
CA ASN A 181 14.87 -17.32 -7.57
C ASN A 181 15.15 -15.96 -8.23
N LYS A 182 14.51 -15.64 -9.36
CA LYS A 182 14.65 -14.33 -10.04
C LYS A 182 13.86 -13.24 -9.34
N GLN A 183 12.63 -13.55 -8.92
CA GLN A 183 11.77 -12.63 -8.17
C GLN A 183 12.33 -12.37 -6.76
N LEU A 184 12.99 -13.36 -6.17
CA LEU A 184 13.67 -13.25 -4.88
C LEU A 184 14.74 -12.14 -4.88
N LYS A 185 15.61 -12.11 -5.90
CA LYS A 185 16.69 -11.12 -6.03
C LYS A 185 16.17 -9.69 -6.21
N ASP A 186 15.04 -9.53 -6.91
CA ASP A 186 14.44 -8.21 -7.10
C ASP A 186 13.71 -7.74 -5.83
N LEU A 187 13.10 -8.66 -5.08
CA LEU A 187 12.49 -8.40 -3.78
C LEU A 187 13.54 -8.05 -2.73
N GLU A 188 14.63 -8.82 -2.61
CA GLU A 188 15.75 -8.55 -1.69
C GLU A 188 16.35 -7.16 -1.91
N LYS A 189 16.53 -6.76 -3.18
CA LYS A 189 17.02 -5.42 -3.51
C LYS A 189 16.05 -4.32 -3.09
N LYS A 190 14.75 -4.56 -3.19
CA LYS A 190 13.73 -3.60 -2.78
C LYS A 190 13.65 -3.50 -1.25
N GLU A 191 13.68 -4.64 -0.56
CA GLU A 191 13.65 -4.73 0.90
C GLU A 191 14.89 -4.13 1.54
N ALA A 192 16.09 -4.42 1.02
CA ALA A 192 17.32 -3.80 1.50
C ALA A 192 17.28 -2.27 1.38
N LEU A 193 16.56 -1.76 0.37
CA LEU A 193 16.37 -0.34 0.17
C LEU A 193 15.37 0.27 1.17
N GLU A 194 14.30 -0.44 1.51
CA GLU A 194 13.34 -0.04 2.53
C GLU A 194 13.95 -0.08 3.94
N ASP A 195 14.72 -1.13 4.28
CA ASP A 195 15.39 -1.23 5.58
C ASP A 195 16.45 -0.10 5.76
N MET A 196 17.17 0.26 4.70
CA MET A 196 18.09 1.42 4.69
C MET A 196 17.38 2.77 4.88
N GLU A 197 16.11 2.88 4.46
CA GLU A 197 15.29 4.07 4.63
C GLU A 197 14.72 4.16 6.06
N ASP A 198 14.33 3.04 6.67
CA ASP A 198 13.86 2.93 8.06
C ASP A 198 14.97 3.24 9.09
N GLU A 199 16.21 2.83 8.81
CA GLU A 199 17.34 3.04 9.73
C GLU A 199 17.88 4.48 9.72
N ASN A 200 17.64 5.25 8.66
CA ASN A 200 18.15 6.61 8.54
C ASN A 200 17.14 7.56 7.84
N PRO A 201 16.35 8.36 8.60
CA PRO A 201 15.33 9.23 8.05
C PRO A 201 15.86 10.29 7.05
N ALA A 202 17.17 10.62 7.11
CA ALA A 202 17.79 11.54 6.17
C ALA A 202 17.94 10.97 4.74
N ILE A 203 18.00 9.64 4.60
CA ILE A 203 18.10 8.97 3.29
C ILE A 203 16.73 8.98 2.59
N ALA A 204 15.65 8.73 3.34
CA ALA A 204 14.28 8.83 2.84
C ALA A 204 13.95 10.25 2.37
N GLU A 205 14.33 11.29 3.13
CA GLU A 205 14.17 12.69 2.71
C GLU A 205 15.00 13.03 1.46
N ARG A 206 16.23 12.51 1.35
CA ARG A 206 17.09 12.72 0.17
C ARG A 206 16.51 12.07 -1.08
N ARG A 207 15.87 10.90 -0.95
CA ARG A 207 15.17 10.23 -2.05
C ARG A 207 13.91 10.97 -2.49
N LYS A 208 13.06 11.40 -1.56
CA LYS A 208 11.90 12.26 -1.88
C LYS A 208 12.32 13.53 -2.61
N LYS A 209 13.39 14.20 -2.15
CA LYS A 209 13.97 15.36 -2.85
C LYS A 209 14.51 15.04 -4.24
N LEU A 210 15.05 13.85 -4.47
CA LEU A 210 15.53 13.41 -5.79
C LEU A 210 14.37 13.06 -6.73
N GLU A 211 13.32 12.42 -6.24
CA GLU A 211 12.11 12.13 -7.01
C GLU A 211 11.34 13.40 -7.35
N GLU A 212 11.19 14.33 -6.41
CA GLU A 212 10.63 15.66 -6.68
C GLU A 212 11.45 16.42 -7.73
N LYS A 213 12.79 16.35 -7.67
CA LYS A 213 13.67 16.95 -8.68
C LYS A 213 13.52 16.28 -10.06
N LYS A 214 13.38 14.95 -10.11
CA LYS A 214 13.13 14.22 -11.37
C LYS A 214 11.77 14.60 -11.94
N ALA A 215 10.70 14.56 -11.15
CA ALA A 215 9.37 14.96 -11.56
C ALA A 215 9.32 16.43 -12.02
N ALA A 216 10.05 17.34 -11.33
CA ALA A 216 10.16 18.73 -11.74
C ALA A 216 10.91 18.89 -13.07
N ARG A 217 11.98 18.11 -13.29
CA ARG A 217 12.72 18.08 -14.56
C ARG A 217 11.87 17.54 -15.70
N ASP A 218 11.14 16.46 -15.48
CA ASP A 218 10.29 15.82 -16.48
C ASP A 218 9.15 16.75 -16.87
N LYS A 219 8.52 17.41 -15.89
CA LYS A 219 7.52 18.45 -16.11
C LYS A 219 8.08 19.64 -16.90
N LEU A 220 9.31 20.09 -16.60
CA LEU A 220 9.98 21.15 -17.37
C LEU A 220 10.22 20.74 -18.83
N ILE A 221 10.57 19.47 -19.06
CA ILE A 221 10.78 18.93 -20.40
C ILE A 221 9.44 18.87 -21.16
N GLU A 222 8.36 18.44 -20.51
CA GLU A 222 7.01 18.45 -21.09
C GLU A 222 6.54 19.87 -21.39
N ASP A 223 6.67 20.80 -20.45
CA ASP A 223 6.33 22.22 -20.66
C ASP A 223 7.13 22.83 -21.83
N ARG A 224 8.40 22.46 -21.97
CA ARG A 224 9.27 22.91 -23.08
C ARG A 224 8.84 22.30 -24.42
N LYS A 225 8.43 21.03 -24.44
CA LYS A 225 7.89 20.37 -25.64
C LYS A 225 6.56 21.00 -26.05
N ALA A 226 5.65 21.20 -25.11
CA ALA A 226 4.36 21.85 -25.34
C ALA A 226 4.51 23.29 -25.83
N ALA A 227 5.44 24.07 -25.25
CA ALA A 227 5.74 25.43 -25.72
C ALA A 227 6.36 25.44 -27.12
N ALA A 228 7.23 24.48 -27.45
CA ALA A 228 7.80 24.35 -28.78
C ALA A 228 6.73 23.95 -29.83
N GLU A 229 5.81 23.08 -29.47
CA GLU A 229 4.69 22.67 -30.32
C GLU A 229 3.70 23.81 -30.54
N ALA A 230 3.32 24.54 -29.49
CA ALA A 230 2.48 25.73 -29.58
C ALA A 230 3.11 26.81 -30.47
N LYS A 231 4.44 27.01 -30.37
CA LYS A 231 5.17 27.96 -31.22
C LYS A 231 5.21 27.51 -32.69
N LYS A 232 5.34 26.20 -32.95
CA LYS A 232 5.24 25.64 -34.31
C LYS A 232 3.85 25.86 -34.89
N LEU A 233 2.80 25.59 -34.11
CA LEU A 233 1.41 25.79 -34.52
C LEU A 233 1.13 27.27 -34.84
N GLU A 234 1.56 28.19 -33.96
CA GLU A 234 1.40 29.63 -34.18
C GLU A 234 2.17 30.11 -35.43
N GLN A 235 3.37 29.58 -35.67
CA GLN A 235 4.16 29.92 -36.85
C GLN A 235 3.53 29.37 -38.14
N GLN A 236 2.90 28.19 -38.07
CA GLN A 236 2.14 27.60 -39.16
C GLN A 236 0.88 28.42 -39.46
N GLU A 237 0.10 28.77 -38.43
CA GLU A 237 -1.08 29.65 -38.60
C GLU A 237 -0.70 31.03 -39.18
N LYS A 238 0.45 31.60 -38.79
CA LYS A 238 0.96 32.85 -39.39
C LYS A 238 1.37 32.66 -40.86
N ARG A 239 1.97 31.52 -41.22
CA ARG A 239 2.32 31.20 -42.62
C ARG A 239 1.07 31.00 -43.46
N ASP A 240 0.09 30.28 -42.94
CA ASP A 240 -1.18 30.02 -43.62
C ASP A 240 -1.98 31.32 -43.79
N ALA A 241 -2.01 32.19 -42.77
CA ALA A 241 -2.62 33.52 -42.87
C ALA A 241 -1.92 34.44 -43.89
N ALA A 242 -0.58 34.44 -43.90
CA ALA A 242 0.18 35.22 -44.88
C ALA A 242 0.02 34.66 -46.32
N ALA A 243 -0.11 33.35 -46.49
CA ALA A 243 -0.43 32.72 -47.77
C ALA A 243 -1.84 33.13 -48.24
N ALA A 244 -2.84 33.07 -47.35
CA ALA A 244 -4.19 33.51 -47.63
C ALA A 244 -4.28 35.00 -47.98
N GLU A 245 -3.52 35.87 -47.29
CA GLU A 245 -3.43 37.30 -47.59
C GLU A 245 -2.75 37.56 -48.94
N ARG A 246 -1.71 36.79 -49.29
CA ARG A 246 -1.06 36.85 -50.61
C ARG A 246 -2.00 36.39 -51.73
N GLU A 247 -2.80 35.35 -51.50
CA GLU A 247 -3.84 34.92 -52.44
C GLU A 247 -4.96 35.95 -52.58
N ALA A 248 -5.35 36.61 -51.48
CA ALA A 248 -6.33 37.71 -51.51
C ALA A 248 -5.80 38.92 -52.30
N LYS A 249 -4.52 39.29 -52.13
CA LYS A 249 -3.87 40.38 -52.89
C LYS A 249 -3.67 40.05 -54.37
N LYS A 250 -3.40 38.77 -54.71
CA LYS A 250 -3.37 38.29 -56.10
C LYS A 250 -4.74 38.35 -56.79
N ASN A 251 -5.84 38.28 -56.06
CA ASN A 251 -7.19 38.49 -56.60
C ASN A 251 -7.63 39.97 -56.66
N GLY A 252 -6.87 40.90 -56.06
CA GLY A 252 -7.29 42.29 -55.83
C GLY A 252 -6.59 43.35 -56.69
N THR A 253 -5.86 42.99 -57.75
CA THR A 253 -5.21 44.00 -58.61
C THR A 253 -5.38 43.64 -60.09
N VAL A 254 -6.43 44.18 -60.71
CA VAL A 254 -6.50 44.35 -62.18
C VAL A 254 -7.00 45.77 -62.47
N ASN A 255 -6.22 46.50 -63.27
CA ASN A 255 -6.46 47.75 -64.01
C ASN A 255 -6.34 49.11 -63.29
N ALA A 256 -5.30 49.89 -63.64
CA ALA A 256 -5.40 51.05 -64.54
C ALA A 256 -4.02 51.73 -64.75
N ASP A 257 -3.53 51.71 -65.98
CA ASP A 257 -2.34 52.42 -66.50
C ASP A 257 -2.60 53.95 -66.69
N ASP A 258 -1.57 54.81 -66.67
CA ASP A 258 -0.84 55.20 -67.90
C ASP A 258 0.06 56.46 -67.77
N LYS A 259 1.35 56.34 -68.15
CA LYS A 259 2.12 57.28 -69.02
C LYS A 259 3.52 56.76 -69.40
N ILE A 260 3.54 55.97 -70.48
CA ILE A 260 4.44 55.95 -71.67
C ILE A 260 5.89 56.51 -71.58
N SER A 261 6.87 55.61 -71.80
CA SER A 261 7.76 55.62 -72.99
C SER A 261 8.32 54.22 -73.30
N GLY A 262 8.06 53.68 -74.50
CA GLY A 262 8.83 52.61 -75.17
C GLY A 262 8.21 51.19 -75.25
N GLU A 263 7.83 50.77 -76.48
CA GLU A 263 7.42 49.43 -76.97
C GLU A 263 8.30 48.23 -76.47
N LYS A 264 7.87 46.96 -76.36
CA LYS A 264 6.95 46.15 -77.21
C LYS A 264 6.51 44.80 -76.54
N THR A 265 5.23 44.40 -76.75
CA THR A 265 4.60 43.04 -76.88
C THR A 265 4.34 42.12 -75.64
N THR A 266 3.10 41.99 -75.09
CA THR A 266 1.88 41.11 -75.37
C THR A 266 1.89 39.73 -74.65
N GLU A 267 0.87 39.21 -73.92
CA GLU A 267 -0.61 39.19 -74.05
C GLU A 267 -1.40 38.86 -72.73
N LYS A 268 -2.72 39.17 -72.72
CA LYS A 268 -3.84 39.05 -71.72
C LYS A 268 -4.23 37.58 -71.32
N ASP A 269 -5.10 37.24 -70.36
CA ASP A 269 -6.44 37.76 -70.01
C ASP A 269 -6.99 37.27 -68.63
N SER A 270 -8.02 37.96 -68.14
CA SER A 270 -8.75 37.78 -66.87
C SER A 270 -10.26 37.57 -67.12
N THR A 271 -10.96 36.75 -66.31
CA THR A 271 -12.40 36.97 -66.03
C THR A 271 -12.88 36.28 -64.74
N THR A 272 -13.82 36.95 -64.04
CA THR A 272 -14.83 36.46 -63.06
C THR A 272 -14.64 36.88 -61.59
N THR A 273 -15.30 37.98 -61.21
CA THR A 273 -15.11 38.74 -59.94
C THR A 273 -16.33 38.83 -59.01
N SER A 274 -17.42 38.07 -59.18
CA SER A 274 -18.66 38.31 -58.38
C SER A 274 -19.06 37.27 -57.32
N ALA A 275 -18.25 36.23 -57.05
CA ALA A 275 -18.54 35.23 -55.99
C ALA A 275 -17.49 35.17 -54.87
N LYS A 276 -16.49 36.06 -54.92
CA LYS A 276 -15.30 36.03 -54.03
C LYS A 276 -15.39 36.98 -52.83
N GLU A 277 -16.21 38.03 -52.90
CA GLU A 277 -16.25 39.07 -51.87
C GLU A 277 -17.00 38.62 -50.60
N ASP A 278 -18.13 37.90 -50.73
CA ASP A 278 -18.89 37.39 -49.57
C ASP A 278 -18.13 36.31 -48.77
N LYS A 279 -17.35 35.46 -49.45
CA LYS A 279 -16.55 34.41 -48.79
C LYS A 279 -15.30 34.97 -48.09
N ALA A 280 -14.79 36.12 -48.53
CA ALA A 280 -13.65 36.77 -47.90
C ALA A 280 -14.04 37.45 -46.58
N ALA A 281 -15.23 38.08 -46.54
CA ALA A 281 -15.77 38.69 -45.34
C ALA A 281 -16.11 37.65 -44.24
N GLU A 282 -16.68 36.51 -44.62
CA GLU A 282 -16.99 35.39 -43.70
C GLU A 282 -15.70 34.82 -43.08
N ARG A 283 -14.67 34.59 -43.89
CA ARG A 283 -13.37 34.06 -43.42
C ARG A 283 -12.64 35.04 -42.49
N ALA A 284 -12.73 36.34 -42.75
CA ALA A 284 -12.16 37.36 -41.88
C ALA A 284 -12.83 37.40 -40.50
N ARG A 285 -14.15 37.22 -40.44
CA ARG A 285 -14.89 37.12 -39.17
C ARG A 285 -14.50 35.87 -38.38
N ILE A 286 -14.41 34.70 -39.04
CA ILE A 286 -14.00 33.44 -38.40
C ILE A 286 -12.57 33.54 -37.83
N LEU A 287 -11.65 34.19 -38.56
CA LEU A 287 -10.28 34.42 -38.09
C LEU A 287 -10.22 35.38 -36.89
N ALA A 288 -11.05 36.42 -36.88
CA ALA A 288 -11.14 37.35 -35.76
C ALA A 288 -11.71 36.68 -34.50
N GLU A 289 -12.75 35.86 -34.67
CA GLU A 289 -13.38 35.11 -33.58
C GLU A 289 -12.44 34.05 -33.00
N ARG A 290 -11.68 33.35 -33.86
CA ARG A 290 -10.67 32.38 -33.44
C ARG A 290 -9.50 33.04 -32.71
N LYS A 291 -9.07 34.24 -33.11
CA LYS A 291 -8.05 35.02 -32.38
C LYS A 291 -8.53 35.41 -30.98
N LYS A 292 -9.77 35.89 -30.87
CA LYS A 292 -10.38 36.24 -29.59
C LYS A 292 -10.50 35.02 -28.66
N ALA A 293 -10.92 33.87 -29.19
CA ALA A 293 -10.99 32.62 -28.44
C ALA A 293 -9.62 32.12 -27.94
N LEU A 294 -8.54 32.37 -28.69
CA LEU A 294 -7.18 32.02 -28.27
C LEU A 294 -6.65 32.95 -27.18
N GLU A 295 -6.97 34.24 -27.24
CA GLU A 295 -6.62 35.20 -26.19
C GLU A 295 -7.36 34.91 -24.88
N ASP A 296 -8.65 34.59 -24.96
CA ASP A 296 -9.46 34.19 -23.79
C ASP A 296 -8.94 32.89 -23.17
N LYS A 297 -8.52 31.91 -23.99
CA LYS A 297 -7.87 30.68 -23.49
C LYS A 297 -6.53 30.97 -22.81
N LYS A 298 -5.70 31.85 -23.39
CA LYS A 298 -4.42 32.24 -22.76
C LYS A 298 -4.65 32.93 -21.42
N LYS A 299 -5.67 33.77 -21.33
CA LYS A 299 -6.03 34.45 -20.08
C LYS A 299 -6.51 33.47 -19.01
N LYS A 300 -7.39 32.53 -19.37
CA LYS A 300 -7.83 31.45 -18.45
C LYS A 300 -6.68 30.59 -17.93
N ILE A 301 -5.74 30.22 -18.80
CA ILE A 301 -4.56 29.42 -18.40
C ILE A 301 -3.66 30.20 -17.43
N LEU A 302 -3.52 31.51 -17.61
CA LEU A 302 -2.78 32.37 -16.69
C LEU A 302 -3.46 32.47 -15.33
N GLU A 303 -4.78 32.68 -15.31
CA GLU A 303 -5.58 32.75 -14.09
C GLU A 303 -5.57 31.42 -13.31
N GLU A 304 -5.72 30.28 -13.99
CA GLU A 304 -5.59 28.95 -13.36
C GLU A 304 -4.20 28.69 -12.78
N ARG A 305 -3.14 29.18 -13.46
CA ARG A 305 -1.76 29.04 -13.01
C ARG A 305 -1.46 29.90 -11.79
N GLU A 306 -2.05 31.09 -11.70
CA GLU A 306 -1.96 31.94 -10.52
C GLU A 306 -2.76 31.38 -9.35
N ALA A 307 -3.97 30.87 -9.60
CA ALA A 307 -4.78 30.19 -8.58
C ALA A 307 -4.06 28.95 -8.02
N ALA A 308 -3.44 28.13 -8.88
CA ALA A 308 -2.66 26.97 -8.46
C ALA A 308 -1.38 27.33 -7.69
N LYS A 309 -0.79 28.50 -7.94
CA LYS A 309 0.33 29.02 -7.12
C LYS A 309 -0.14 29.45 -5.73
N LYS A 310 -1.24 30.20 -5.65
CA LYS A 310 -1.82 30.64 -4.38
C LYS A 310 -2.26 29.47 -3.50
N ALA A 311 -2.94 28.47 -4.07
CA ALA A 311 -3.33 27.26 -3.35
C ALA A 311 -2.13 26.44 -2.80
N LYS A 312 -0.96 26.53 -3.46
CA LYS A 312 0.28 25.91 -2.96
C LYS A 312 0.96 26.71 -1.86
N GLU A 313 0.84 28.04 -1.88
CA GLU A 313 1.34 28.89 -0.80
C GLU A 313 0.46 28.79 0.45
N GLU A 314 -0.86 28.67 0.30
CA GLU A 314 -1.79 28.45 1.41
C GLU A 314 -1.55 27.10 2.10
N LYS A 315 -1.39 26.01 1.33
CA LYS A 315 -1.01 24.68 1.89
C LYS A 315 0.36 24.65 2.57
N LYS A 316 1.22 25.63 2.33
CA LYS A 316 2.53 25.75 2.99
C LYS A 316 2.44 26.53 4.30
N ASN A 317 1.38 27.32 4.49
CA ASN A 317 1.15 28.18 5.64
C ASN A 317 0.06 27.65 6.59
N GLU A 318 -0.60 26.53 6.29
CA GLU A 318 -1.48 25.85 7.25
C GLU A 318 -0.66 25.35 8.46
N PRO A 319 -0.99 25.80 9.69
CA PRO A 319 -0.34 25.29 10.89
C PRO A 319 -0.71 23.81 11.05
N LYS A 320 0.32 22.97 11.27
CA LYS A 320 0.10 21.59 11.69
C LYS A 320 -0.65 21.62 13.02
N THR A 321 -1.94 21.32 13.00
CA THR A 321 -2.71 20.97 14.20
C THR A 321 -2.13 19.67 14.75
N GLU A 322 -1.42 19.79 15.87
CA GLU A 322 -1.11 18.68 16.77
C GLU A 322 -2.36 18.16 17.48
#